data_AF-A0A2M6WLU7-F1
#
_entry.id   AF-A0A2M6WLU7-F1
#
_cell.length_a   1.000
_cell.length_b   1.000
_cell.length_c   1.000
_cell.angle_alpha   90.00
_cell.angle_beta   90.00
_cell.angle_gamma   90.00
#
_symmetry.space_group_name_H-M   'P 1'
#
loop_
_entity.id
_entity.type
_entity.pdbx_description
1 polymer ?
#
loop_
_entity_poly.entity_id
_entity_poly.type
_entity_poly.pdbx_seq_one_letter_code
_entity_poly.pdbx_strand_id
1 'polypeptide(L)'
;MSKCKHLAIRCMDFRLSKKLFRWMAKRGYIGDCDELSYAGASKKIVNSESRSVVLADLELAVHKHGVCHIILVHHSHCGAYQK
;
A
#
# COMPACT_ATOMS: atom_id res chain seq x y z
N MET A 1 20.52 -1.24 -8.54
CA MET A 1 19.29 -0.75 -7.90
C MET A 1 18.13 -1.00 -8.86
N SER A 2 17.15 -1.82 -8.48
CA SER A 2 15.91 -1.94 -9.24
C SER A 2 15.12 -0.64 -9.09
N LYS A 3 14.57 -0.13 -10.19
CA LYS A 3 13.65 1.02 -10.15
C LYS A 3 12.24 0.46 -10.03
N CYS A 4 11.52 0.85 -8.98
CA CYS A 4 10.11 0.58 -8.76
C CYS A 4 9.38 1.93 -8.79
N LYS A 5 8.46 2.13 -9.74
CA LYS A 5 7.79 3.43 -9.88
C LYS A 5 6.59 3.58 -8.96
N HIS A 6 5.94 2.48 -8.60
CA HIS A 6 4.66 2.48 -7.92
C HIS A 6 4.79 1.91 -6.50
N LEU A 7 3.93 2.38 -5.60
CA LEU A 7 3.74 1.76 -4.29
C LEU A 7 2.26 1.73 -3.96
N ALA A 8 1.74 0.55 -3.68
CA ALA A 8 0.36 0.35 -3.25
C ALA A 8 0.28 0.22 -1.72
N ILE A 9 -0.52 1.07 -1.09
CA ILE A 9 -0.88 0.95 0.33
C ILE A 9 -2.27 0.31 0.40
N ARG A 10 -2.36 -0.87 1.00
CA ARG A 10 -3.59 -1.68 1.04
C ARG A 10 -3.94 -2.12 2.46
N CYS A 11 -5.20 -2.55 2.63
CA CYS A 11 -5.60 -3.21 3.86
C CYS A 11 -5.07 -4.64 3.89
N MET A 12 -4.60 -5.13 5.04
CA MET A 12 -4.14 -6.52 5.21
C MET A 12 -5.22 -7.61 5.02
N ASP A 13 -6.48 -7.22 4.81
CA ASP A 13 -7.61 -8.13 4.58
C ASP A 13 -7.34 -9.12 3.44
N PHE A 14 -7.22 -10.40 3.79
CA PHE A 14 -6.87 -11.47 2.84
C PHE A 14 -7.87 -11.61 1.69
N ARG A 15 -9.12 -11.19 1.88
CA ARG A 15 -10.20 -11.25 0.86
C ARG A 15 -9.87 -10.40 -0.37
N LEU A 16 -8.98 -9.43 -0.22
CA LEU A 16 -8.58 -8.52 -1.30
C LEU A 16 -7.44 -9.07 -2.15
N SER A 17 -6.62 -9.99 -1.65
CA SER A 17 -5.33 -10.33 -2.29
C SER A 17 -5.49 -10.80 -3.73
N LYS A 18 -6.44 -11.71 -4.01
CA LYS A 18 -6.70 -12.18 -5.39
C LYS A 18 -7.27 -11.08 -6.29
N LYS A 19 -8.07 -10.16 -5.75
CA LYS A 19 -8.65 -9.04 -6.53
C LYS A 19 -7.56 -8.00 -6.84
N LEU A 20 -6.74 -7.66 -5.84
CA LEU A 20 -5.65 -6.71 -5.99
C LEU A 20 -4.59 -7.22 -6.97
N PHE A 21 -4.15 -8.48 -6.83
CA PHE A 21 -3.20 -9.08 -7.77
C PHE A 21 -3.69 -8.98 -9.23
N ARG A 22 -4.96 -9.34 -9.49
CA ARG A 22 -5.54 -9.22 -10.84
C ARG A 22 -5.65 -7.77 -11.31
N TRP A 23 -5.96 -6.84 -10.42
CA TRP A 23 -6.00 -5.42 -10.75
C TRP A 23 -4.61 -4.88 -11.08
N MET A 24 -3.59 -5.23 -10.30
CA MET A 24 -2.19 -4.87 -10.55
C MET A 24 -1.68 -5.47 -11.87
N ALA A 25 -1.99 -6.74 -12.14
CA ALA A 25 -1.65 -7.40 -13.41
C ALA A 25 -2.25 -6.67 -14.61
N LYS A 26 -3.54 -6.29 -14.55
CA LYS A 26 -4.21 -5.52 -15.61
C LYS A 26 -3.62 -4.12 -15.82
N ARG A 27 -2.96 -3.57 -14.80
CA ARG A 27 -2.32 -2.24 -14.86
C ARG A 27 -0.84 -2.30 -15.22
N GLY A 28 -0.26 -3.49 -15.36
CA GLY A 28 1.17 -3.67 -15.60
C GLY A 28 2.05 -3.39 -14.38
N TYR A 29 1.50 -3.45 -13.17
CA TYR A 29 2.21 -3.13 -11.92
C TYR A 29 2.97 -4.32 -11.33
N ILE A 30 2.81 -5.52 -11.89
CA ILE A 30 3.50 -6.72 -11.40
C ILE A 30 5.00 -6.58 -11.68
N GLY A 31 5.80 -6.60 -10.61
CA GLY A 31 7.25 -6.42 -10.68
C GLY A 31 7.73 -4.96 -10.73
N ASP A 32 6.82 -3.98 -10.71
CA ASP A 32 7.11 -2.53 -10.69
C ASP A 32 6.24 -1.78 -9.66
N CYS A 33 5.83 -2.48 -8.59
CA CYS A 33 5.01 -1.93 -7.53
C CYS A 33 5.37 -2.55 -6.18
N ASP A 34 5.79 -1.72 -5.23
CA ASP A 34 5.93 -2.11 -3.83
C ASP A 34 4.54 -2.24 -3.18
N GLU A 35 4.39 -3.11 -2.20
CA GLU A 35 3.13 -3.30 -1.47
C GLU A 35 3.32 -3.11 0.03
N LEU A 36 2.70 -2.07 0.59
CA LEU A 36 2.58 -1.88 2.03
C LEU A 36 1.18 -2.30 2.49
N SER A 37 1.12 -3.17 3.50
CA SER A 37 -0.13 -3.82 3.90
C SER A 37 -0.34 -3.72 5.41
N TYR A 38 -1.35 -2.94 5.81
CA TYR A 38 -1.67 -2.70 7.23
C TYR A 38 -3.17 -2.76 7.48
N ALA A 39 -3.59 -2.96 8.73
CA ALA A 39 -5.01 -2.86 9.10
C ALA A 39 -5.56 -1.46 8.78
N GLY A 40 -6.54 -1.38 7.86
CA GLY A 40 -7.19 -0.14 7.48
C GLY A 40 -6.44 0.75 6.48
N ALA A 41 -5.31 0.31 5.92
CA ALA A 41 -4.53 1.04 4.91
C ALA A 41 -4.25 2.50 5.35
N SER A 42 -4.83 3.48 4.65
CA SER A 42 -4.67 4.92 4.91
C SER A 42 -5.08 5.35 6.33
N LYS A 43 -5.89 4.56 7.07
CA LYS A 43 -6.17 4.83 8.49
C LYS A 43 -4.88 4.89 9.32
N LYS A 44 -3.87 4.07 8.98
CA LYS A 44 -2.57 4.05 9.66
C LYS A 44 -1.72 5.30 9.35
N ILE A 45 -1.91 5.93 8.20
CA ILE A 45 -1.22 7.18 7.83
C ILE A 45 -1.74 8.34 8.68
N VAL A 46 -3.07 8.42 8.87
CA VAL A 46 -3.68 9.53 9.60
C VAL A 46 -3.63 9.35 11.12
N ASN A 47 -3.53 8.12 11.63
CA ASN A 47 -3.38 7.84 13.06
C ASN A 47 -1.97 8.22 13.56
N SER A 48 -1.90 9.05 14.60
CA SER A 48 -0.64 9.59 15.15
C SER A 48 0.32 8.53 15.69
N GLU A 49 -0.19 7.44 16.27
CA GLU A 49 0.62 6.37 16.87
C GLU A 49 1.32 5.51 15.80
N SER A 50 0.72 5.38 14.62
CA SER A 50 1.28 4.56 13.53
C SER A 50 1.90 5.34 12.39
N ARG A 51 1.66 6.65 12.32
CA ARG A 51 2.08 7.48 11.18
C ARG A 51 3.59 7.41 10.92
N SER A 52 4.41 7.49 11.98
CA SER A 52 5.87 7.50 11.86
C SER A 52 6.40 6.23 11.18
N VAL A 53 5.87 5.06 11.53
CA VAL A 53 6.25 3.77 10.94
C VAL A 53 5.91 3.75 9.44
N VAL A 54 4.70 4.17 9.07
CA VAL A 54 4.30 4.18 7.65
C VAL A 54 5.12 5.17 6.83
N LEU A 55 5.43 6.34 7.39
CA LEU A 55 6.25 7.34 6.70
C LEU A 55 7.70 6.89 6.53
N ALA A 56 8.26 6.15 7.51
CA ALA A 56 9.62 5.59 7.39
C ALA A 56 9.70 4.55 6.25
N ASP A 57 8.70 3.67 6.12
CA ASP A 57 8.64 2.71 5.01
C ASP A 57 8.49 3.43 3.65
N LEU A 58 7.68 4.49 3.59
CA LEU A 58 7.52 5.31 2.38
C LEU A 58 8.81 6.04 2.00
N GLU A 59 9.52 6.61 2.97
CA GLU A 59 10.80 7.27 2.76
C GLU A 59 11.84 6.29 2.20
N LEU A 60 11.88 5.06 2.73
CA LEU A 60 12.73 3.99 2.20
C LEU A 60 12.38 3.67 0.74
N ALA A 61 11.10 3.50 0.42
CA ALA A 61 10.67 3.17 -0.93
C ALA A 61 11.01 4.29 -1.94
N VAL A 62 10.80 5.56 -1.56
CA VAL A 62 11.16 6.72 -2.38
C VAL A 62 12.67 6.78 -2.62
N HIS A 63 13.49 6.65 -1.56
CA HIS A 63 14.93 6.83 -1.69
C HIS A 63 15.68 5.62 -2.23
N LYS A 64 15.22 4.40 -1.95
CA LYS A 64 15.92 3.17 -2.35
C LYS A 64 15.40 2.56 -3.63
N HIS A 65 14.08 2.62 -3.86
CA HIS A 65 13.45 2.02 -5.04
C HIS A 65 13.06 3.05 -6.10
N GLY A 66 12.99 4.34 -5.74
CA GLY A 66 12.66 5.41 -6.69
C GLY A 66 11.15 5.56 -6.93
N VAL A 67 10.33 5.19 -5.95
CA VAL A 67 8.88 5.33 -6.02
C VAL A 67 8.49 6.80 -6.23
N CYS A 68 7.61 7.04 -7.21
CA CYS A 68 7.07 8.36 -7.50
C CYS A 68 5.53 8.37 -7.65
N HIS A 69 4.89 7.20 -7.62
CA HIS A 69 3.43 7.06 -7.69
C HIS A 69 2.90 6.24 -6.51
N ILE A 70 2.12 6.87 -5.64
CA ILE A 70 1.47 6.20 -4.49
C ILE A 70 0.01 5.88 -4.83
N ILE A 71 -0.38 4.62 -4.62
CA ILE A 71 -1.73 4.10 -4.87
C ILE A 71 -2.35 3.72 -3.53
N LEU A 72 -3.45 4.39 -3.15
CA LEU A 72 -4.20 4.07 -1.94
C LEU A 72 -5.35 3.12 -2.29
N VAL A 73 -5.32 1.91 -1.73
CA VAL A 73 -6.33 0.87 -1.99
C VAL A 73 -7.24 0.70 -0.78
N HIS A 74 -8.46 1.20 -0.93
CA HIS A 74 -9.54 1.01 0.04
C HIS A 74 -10.46 -0.13 -0.37
N HIS A 75 -11.18 -0.70 0.60
CA HIS A 75 -12.21 -1.69 0.37
C HIS A 75 -13.41 -1.49 1.27
N SER A 76 -14.57 -1.94 0.82
CA SER A 76 -15.79 -1.96 1.61
C SER A 76 -15.72 -3.02 2.73
N HIS A 77 -16.51 -2.81 3.79
CA HIS A 77 -16.61 -3.72 4.94
C HIS A 77 -15.26 -3.98 5.64
N CYS A 78 -14.46 -2.92 5.78
CA CYS A 78 -13.19 -2.98 6.50
C CYS A 78 -13.42 -2.90 8.01
N GLY A 79 -13.04 -3.97 8.73
CA GLY A 79 -13.20 -4.03 10.20
C GLY A 79 -12.43 -2.93 10.93
N ALA A 80 -11.33 -2.43 10.36
CA ALA A 80 -10.57 -1.33 10.95
C ALA A 80 -11.34 0.00 10.98
N TYR A 81 -12.45 0.15 10.25
CA TYR A 81 -13.28 1.35 10.23
C TYR A 81 -14.62 1.16 10.96
N GLN A 82 -14.92 -0.05 11.42
CA GLN A 82 -16.05 -0.29 12.29
C GLN A 82 -15.70 0.23 13.69
N LYS A 83 -16.65 0.92 14.32
CA LYS A 83 -16.55 1.41 15.70
C LYS A 83 -17.21 0.40 16.62
#